data_AF-A0AB34PGP4-F1
#
_entry.id   AF-A0AB34PGP4-F1
#
_cell.length_a   1.000
_cell.length_b   1.000
_cell.length_c   1.000
_cell.angle_alpha   90.00
_cell.angle_beta   90.00
_cell.angle_gamma   90.00
#
_symmetry.space_group_name_H-M   'P 1'
#
loop_
_entity.id
_entity.type
_entity.pdbx_description
1 polymer ?
#
loop_
_entity_poly.entity_id
_entity_poly.type
_entity_poly.pdbx_seq_one_letter_code
_entity_poly.pdbx_strand_id
1 'polypeptide(L)'
;MKRITSILFAITMLLAAPTFLTSCQEDAPEINYTMNVTVNNDFTKVVEAINNGTMKMEEAIAKLSSSIDQMKATQAEKLQMLIEVITNQSNALAAKLAAIEAAIKAQTLSLESKLLLLGTAVNNNTIKLDEMTTKLAQAIDNMSGALSEKLEAIRGIIESTSATTAQKLAAIEAAIKAQALSMESKMQLLEDAIKALPDYSAQLEAIKTAIANLPDYGDKLSAIKAAINAMPNYSDKFDAVVAALNAMKTQIEALGDAQAGIATQIANVTTAINNLIASVNSGNTSAAAALAQIIAKLDELKAAIGSGGSGGGGGEGGGGEGGGGTTPSTMEYVDLGLPSGLKWARCNLGASKPGDNGDYYAWGETEPKTDYVWATYKWGTEDNLNKYNKTDRKTVLDPEDDAATAALGAPWRMPTASEILELVNPDNCTWTWIKRDDVNGYGVNGYKVVSKKNGNSIFLPAAGNRNGYDLDGAGRWGGCWSSSLVGPGSDYARSLGFGSGQHDWSSSRRCYGWAVRPVRP
;
A
#
# COMPACT_ATOMS: atom_id res chain seq x y z
N MET A 1 40.57 -32.69 11.74
CA MET A 1 40.85 -31.24 11.71
C MET A 1 40.69 -30.78 10.27
N LYS A 2 40.02 -29.71 9.85
CA LYS A 2 39.18 -28.65 10.43
C LYS A 2 38.52 -27.95 9.20
N ARG A 3 37.24 -27.60 9.30
CA ARG A 3 36.52 -26.36 8.86
C ARG A 3 36.69 -25.86 7.39
N ILE A 4 35.65 -25.74 6.57
CA ILE A 4 34.56 -24.71 6.51
C ILE A 4 35.04 -23.27 6.75
N THR A 5 35.03 -22.45 5.68
CA THR A 5 34.80 -20.98 5.57
C THR A 5 35.30 -20.55 4.17
N SER A 6 34.62 -19.78 3.31
CA SER A 6 33.62 -18.73 3.51
C SER A 6 32.75 -18.55 2.24
N ILE A 7 31.44 -18.53 2.45
CA ILE A 7 30.48 -17.80 1.61
C ILE A 7 30.38 -16.41 2.24
N LEU A 8 30.70 -15.36 1.50
CA LEU A 8 30.07 -14.05 1.67
C LEU A 8 30.38 -13.14 0.46
N PHE A 9 29.31 -12.51 -0.05
CA PHE A 9 29.24 -11.45 -1.06
C PHE A 9 29.59 -11.88 -2.50
N ALA A 10 28.71 -11.77 -3.50
CA ALA A 10 27.81 -10.65 -3.75
C ALA A 10 26.47 -11.09 -4.35
N ILE A 11 25.40 -10.75 -3.64
CA ILE A 11 24.14 -10.35 -4.25
C ILE A 11 24.41 -8.98 -4.87
N THR A 12 24.63 -8.91 -6.18
CA THR A 12 24.51 -7.66 -6.93
C THR A 12 24.04 -7.95 -8.35
N MET A 13 22.85 -7.41 -8.66
CA MET A 13 22.36 -7.05 -9.99
C MET A 13 21.97 -8.18 -10.95
N LEU A 14 20.73 -8.65 -10.79
CA LEU A 14 19.89 -9.02 -11.92
C LEU A 14 18.61 -8.18 -11.90
N LEU A 15 18.72 -6.92 -12.33
CA LEU A 15 17.61 -6.11 -12.85
C LEU A 15 18.20 -5.06 -13.83
N ALA A 16 18.46 -5.49 -15.06
CA ALA A 16 18.36 -4.65 -16.25
C ALA A 16 18.25 -5.60 -17.45
N ALA A 17 17.18 -5.42 -18.22
CA ALA A 17 16.70 -6.34 -19.23
C ALA A 17 17.42 -6.13 -20.60
N PRO A 18 16.83 -6.64 -21.70
CA PRO A 18 17.40 -7.60 -22.64
C PRO A 18 18.09 -6.91 -23.83
N THR A 19 18.72 -7.68 -24.72
CA THR A 19 18.65 -7.57 -26.20
C THR A 19 19.92 -8.08 -26.89
N PHE A 20 19.71 -8.55 -28.12
CA PHE A 20 20.68 -8.91 -29.17
C PHE A 20 21.22 -10.35 -29.19
N LEU A 21 20.38 -11.21 -29.78
CA LEU A 21 20.82 -12.16 -30.80
C LEU A 21 21.68 -11.42 -31.83
N THR A 22 22.95 -11.80 -31.96
CA THR A 22 23.72 -11.70 -33.21
C THR A 22 25.08 -12.36 -33.01
N SER A 23 25.52 -13.08 -34.06
CA SER A 23 26.89 -13.52 -34.30
C SER A 23 27.41 -14.59 -33.32
N CYS A 24 27.64 -15.84 -33.72
CA CYS A 24 28.59 -16.15 -34.79
C CYS A 24 28.05 -17.21 -35.75
N GLN A 25 27.98 -16.85 -37.02
CA GLN A 25 28.28 -17.82 -38.06
C GLN A 25 29.80 -18.01 -37.98
N GLU A 26 30.21 -19.11 -37.34
CA GLU A 26 31.61 -19.52 -37.37
C GLU A 26 31.86 -20.05 -38.79
N ASP A 27 32.36 -19.18 -39.68
CA ASP A 27 32.92 -19.63 -40.94
C ASP A 27 34.06 -20.59 -40.59
N ALA A 28 33.79 -21.89 -40.74
CA ALA A 28 34.79 -22.92 -40.53
C ALA A 28 35.98 -22.58 -41.45
N PRO A 29 37.21 -22.43 -40.91
CA PRO A 29 38.36 -22.12 -41.74
C PRO A 29 38.49 -23.20 -42.81
N GLU A 30 38.62 -22.78 -44.06
CA GLU A 30 38.82 -23.69 -45.20
C GLU A 30 40.18 -24.37 -45.00
N ILE A 31 40.20 -25.53 -44.34
CA ILE A 31 41.45 -26.21 -44.02
C ILE A 31 41.94 -26.93 -45.27
N ASN A 32 42.75 -26.22 -46.06
CA ASN A 32 43.52 -26.80 -47.15
C ASN A 32 44.63 -27.70 -46.57
N TYR A 33 44.27 -28.94 -46.21
CA TYR A 33 45.26 -29.95 -45.87
C TYR A 33 45.90 -30.50 -47.15
N THR A 34 47.12 -30.08 -47.45
CA THR A 34 47.97 -30.82 -48.39
C THR A 34 48.51 -32.07 -47.67
N MET A 35 47.85 -33.22 -47.85
CA MET A 35 48.42 -34.50 -47.42
C MET A 35 49.56 -34.89 -48.36
N ASN A 36 50.80 -34.63 -47.94
CA ASN A 36 51.98 -35.19 -48.61
C ASN A 36 52.11 -36.67 -48.23
N VAL A 37 51.55 -37.55 -49.05
CA VAL A 37 51.76 -38.99 -48.91
C VAL A 37 53.09 -39.35 -49.58
N THR A 38 54.15 -39.55 -48.79
CA THR A 38 55.41 -40.11 -49.31
C THR A 38 55.20 -41.60 -49.56
N VAL A 39 54.96 -41.96 -50.82
CA VAL A 39 54.98 -43.36 -51.26
C VAL A 39 56.45 -43.77 -51.39
N ASN A 40 56.95 -44.53 -50.42
CA ASN A 40 58.28 -45.13 -50.52
C ASN A 40 58.16 -46.38 -51.39
N ASN A 41 58.44 -46.23 -52.68
CA ASN A 41 58.27 -47.30 -53.65
C ASN A 41 59.62 -47.95 -53.94
N ASP A 42 59.83 -49.16 -53.40
CA ASP A 42 61.04 -49.93 -53.62
C ASP A 42 60.92 -50.72 -54.93
N PHE A 43 61.21 -50.04 -56.04
CA PHE A 43 61.24 -50.64 -57.37
C PHE A 43 62.55 -51.38 -57.67
N THR A 44 63.44 -51.53 -56.69
CA THR A 44 64.78 -52.10 -56.89
C THR A 44 64.70 -53.47 -57.55
N LYS A 45 63.74 -54.31 -57.16
CA LYS A 45 63.54 -55.65 -57.74
C LYS A 45 63.05 -55.64 -59.19
N VAL A 46 62.23 -54.65 -59.57
CA VAL A 46 61.74 -54.51 -60.96
C VAL A 46 62.88 -54.03 -61.86
N VAL A 47 63.67 -53.07 -61.37
CA VAL A 47 64.86 -52.56 -62.05
C VAL A 47 65.93 -53.65 -62.21
N GLU A 48 66.20 -54.43 -61.17
CA GLU A 48 67.10 -55.59 -61.23
C GLU A 48 66.63 -56.64 -62.26
N ALA A 49 65.33 -56.94 -62.31
CA ALA A 49 64.75 -57.91 -63.24
C ALA A 49 64.74 -57.43 -64.71
N ILE A 50 64.71 -56.12 -64.95
CA ILE A 50 64.89 -55.55 -66.30
C ILE A 50 66.38 -55.63 -66.69
N ASN A 51 67.27 -55.19 -65.80
CA ASN A 51 68.71 -55.12 -66.07
C ASN A 51 69.35 -56.50 -66.30
N ASN A 52 68.83 -57.55 -65.66
CA ASN A 52 69.30 -58.92 -65.85
C ASN A 52 68.63 -59.65 -67.03
N GLY A 53 67.76 -58.98 -67.80
CA GLY A 53 67.07 -59.54 -68.97
C GLY A 53 65.99 -60.57 -68.66
N THR A 54 65.63 -60.77 -67.38
CA THR A 54 64.61 -61.76 -66.98
C THR A 54 63.17 -61.25 -67.10
N MET A 55 62.97 -59.95 -67.36
CA MET A 55 61.66 -59.34 -67.63
C MET A 55 61.73 -58.35 -68.79
N LYS A 56 60.78 -58.44 -69.74
CA LYS A 56 60.66 -57.46 -70.84
C LYS A 56 60.02 -56.16 -70.35
N MET A 57 60.35 -55.05 -71.00
CA MET A 57 59.91 -53.70 -70.61
C MET A 57 58.37 -53.59 -70.55
N GLU A 58 57.68 -54.22 -71.50
CA GLU A 58 56.22 -54.24 -71.57
C GLU A 58 55.59 -54.96 -70.37
N GLU A 59 56.20 -56.06 -69.91
CA GLU A 59 55.73 -56.82 -68.75
C GLU A 59 55.97 -56.06 -67.44
N ALA A 60 57.08 -55.32 -67.36
CA ALA A 60 57.37 -54.42 -66.25
C ALA A 60 56.37 -53.26 -66.18
N ILE A 61 56.05 -52.62 -67.31
CA ILE A 61 55.04 -51.54 -67.39
C ILE A 61 53.67 -52.06 -66.95
N ALA A 62 53.27 -53.27 -67.38
CA ALA A 62 52.00 -53.87 -66.98
C ALA A 62 51.93 -54.14 -65.46
N LYS A 63 53.00 -54.68 -64.86
CA LYS A 63 53.07 -54.91 -63.40
C LYS A 63 53.07 -53.61 -62.61
N LEU A 64 53.77 -52.57 -63.10
CA LEU A 64 53.77 -51.25 -62.48
C LEU A 64 52.37 -50.61 -62.53
N SER A 65 51.70 -50.66 -63.68
CA SER A 65 50.34 -50.12 -63.83
C SER A 65 49.36 -50.83 -62.91
N SER A 66 49.40 -52.17 -62.85
CA SER A 66 48.56 -52.96 -61.95
C SER A 66 48.81 -52.65 -60.47
N SER A 67 50.07 -52.45 -60.09
CA SER A 67 50.43 -52.07 -58.71
C SER A 67 49.93 -50.67 -58.35
N ILE A 68 50.04 -49.72 -59.29
CA ILE A 68 49.51 -48.35 -59.12
C ILE A 68 47.99 -48.37 -58.97
N ASP A 69 47.28 -49.16 -59.77
CA ASP A 69 45.82 -49.26 -59.69
C ASP A 69 45.37 -49.95 -58.39
N GLN A 70 46.07 -50.99 -57.94
CA GLN A 70 45.85 -51.60 -56.62
C GLN A 70 46.09 -50.61 -55.47
N MET A 71 47.13 -49.77 -55.56
CA MET A 71 47.38 -48.74 -54.55
C MET A 71 46.27 -47.69 -54.51
N LYS A 72 45.77 -47.23 -55.67
CA LYS A 72 44.62 -46.32 -55.75
C LYS A 72 43.37 -46.94 -55.11
N ALA A 73 43.09 -48.22 -55.40
CA ALA A 73 41.99 -48.95 -54.80
C ALA A 73 42.15 -49.05 -53.26
N THR A 74 43.33 -49.43 -52.79
CA THR A 74 43.62 -49.55 -51.33
C THR A 74 43.51 -48.21 -50.60
N GLN A 75 43.91 -47.09 -51.23
CA GLN A 75 43.72 -45.75 -50.64
C GLN A 75 42.25 -45.36 -50.60
N ALA A 76 41.49 -45.62 -51.66
CA ALA A 76 40.05 -45.37 -51.67
C ALA A 76 39.34 -46.14 -50.55
N GLU A 77 39.70 -47.42 -50.34
CA GLU A 77 39.19 -48.24 -49.23
C GLU A 77 39.56 -47.67 -47.85
N LYS A 78 40.81 -47.24 -47.64
CA LYS A 78 41.23 -46.60 -46.38
C LYS A 78 40.51 -45.28 -46.12
N LEU A 79 40.29 -44.47 -47.16
CA LEU A 79 39.55 -43.21 -47.06
C LEU A 79 38.08 -43.47 -46.74
N GLN A 80 37.47 -44.50 -47.36
CA GLN A 80 36.10 -44.92 -47.09
C GLN A 80 35.93 -45.38 -45.64
N MET A 81 36.87 -46.17 -45.09
CA MET A 81 36.85 -46.57 -43.68
C MET A 81 36.93 -45.36 -42.74
N LEU A 82 37.74 -44.35 -43.07
CA LEU A 82 37.82 -43.10 -42.28
C LEU A 82 36.51 -42.31 -42.34
N ILE A 83 35.89 -42.19 -43.53
CA ILE A 83 34.58 -41.55 -43.71
C ILE A 83 33.51 -42.25 -42.87
N GLU A 84 33.49 -43.57 -42.85
CA GLU A 84 32.55 -44.35 -42.04
C GLU A 84 32.76 -44.13 -40.54
N VAL A 85 34.01 -44.12 -40.05
CA VAL A 85 34.31 -43.83 -38.64
C VAL A 85 33.86 -42.42 -38.25
N ILE A 86 34.16 -41.41 -39.08
CA ILE A 86 33.75 -40.02 -38.82
C ILE A 86 32.22 -39.90 -38.82
N THR A 87 31.54 -40.54 -39.76
CA THR A 87 30.07 -40.55 -39.84
C THR A 87 29.45 -41.19 -38.60
N ASN A 88 29.99 -42.33 -38.16
CA ASN A 88 29.52 -43.01 -36.96
C ASN A 88 29.74 -42.16 -35.69
N GLN A 89 30.88 -41.49 -35.56
CA GLN A 89 31.14 -40.59 -34.44
C GLN A 89 30.22 -39.36 -34.46
N SER A 90 29.97 -38.78 -35.64
CA SER A 90 29.04 -37.66 -35.83
C SER A 90 27.62 -38.04 -35.41
N ASN A 91 27.14 -39.20 -35.84
CA ASN A 91 25.83 -39.74 -35.44
C ASN A 91 25.74 -39.99 -33.93
N ALA A 92 26.79 -40.53 -33.33
CA ALA A 92 26.85 -40.75 -31.88
C ALA A 92 26.85 -39.42 -31.09
N LEU A 93 27.52 -38.38 -31.60
CA LEU A 93 27.52 -37.06 -30.99
C LEU A 93 26.14 -36.40 -31.09
N ALA A 94 25.48 -36.47 -32.26
CA ALA A 94 24.14 -35.96 -32.46
C ALA A 94 23.13 -36.63 -31.52
N ALA A 95 23.21 -37.96 -31.36
CA ALA A 95 22.37 -38.70 -30.41
C ALA A 95 22.62 -38.28 -28.95
N LYS A 96 23.88 -38.06 -28.55
CA LYS A 96 24.22 -37.53 -27.22
C LYS A 96 23.70 -36.11 -27.02
N LEU A 97 23.78 -35.26 -28.03
CA LEU A 97 23.25 -33.90 -27.97
C LEU A 97 21.73 -33.89 -27.82
N ALA A 98 21.03 -34.73 -28.59
CA ALA A 98 19.58 -34.89 -28.48
C ALA A 98 19.16 -35.43 -27.10
N ALA A 99 19.94 -36.35 -26.52
CA ALA A 99 19.71 -36.84 -25.17
C ALA A 99 19.93 -35.75 -24.10
N ILE A 100 20.95 -34.91 -24.26
CA ILE A 100 21.20 -33.74 -23.40
C ILE A 100 20.07 -32.71 -23.54
N GLU A 101 19.64 -32.40 -24.77
CA GLU A 101 18.51 -31.49 -25.01
C GLU A 101 17.21 -32.02 -24.40
N ALA A 102 16.93 -33.32 -24.55
CA ALA A 102 15.79 -33.99 -23.93
C ALA A 102 15.88 -33.97 -22.39
N ALA A 103 17.06 -34.20 -21.82
CA ALA A 103 17.29 -34.13 -20.38
C ALA A 103 17.11 -32.70 -19.83
N ILE A 104 17.60 -31.68 -20.55
CA ILE A 104 17.40 -30.27 -20.20
C ILE A 104 15.92 -29.91 -20.27
N LYS A 105 15.21 -30.28 -21.35
CA LYS A 105 13.75 -30.06 -21.47
C LYS A 105 12.98 -30.74 -20.35
N ALA A 106 13.31 -31.99 -20.01
CA ALA A 106 12.68 -32.72 -18.91
C ALA A 106 12.94 -32.06 -17.54
N GLN A 107 14.15 -31.52 -17.32
CA GLN A 107 14.51 -30.84 -16.08
C GLN A 107 13.80 -29.47 -15.94
N THR A 108 13.64 -28.73 -17.03
CA THR A 108 12.83 -27.50 -17.09
C THR A 108 11.35 -27.78 -16.81
N LEU A 109 10.76 -28.81 -17.47
CA LEU A 109 9.40 -29.27 -17.18
C LEU A 109 9.24 -29.72 -15.72
N SER A 110 10.27 -30.35 -15.13
CA SER A 110 10.27 -30.73 -13.72
C SER A 110 10.30 -29.53 -12.79
N LEU A 111 11.01 -28.45 -13.13
CA LEU A 111 11.04 -27.22 -12.33
C LEU A 111 9.70 -26.48 -12.41
N GLU A 112 9.11 -26.33 -13.60
CA GLU A 112 7.75 -25.82 -13.77
C GLU A 112 6.73 -26.67 -13.01
N SER A 113 6.82 -28.00 -13.10
CA SER A 113 5.94 -28.91 -12.36
C SER A 113 6.15 -28.82 -10.84
N LYS A 114 7.38 -28.63 -10.37
CA LYS A 114 7.69 -28.41 -8.94
C LYS A 114 7.21 -27.04 -8.46
N LEU A 115 7.31 -25.99 -9.28
CA LEU A 115 6.76 -24.66 -9.02
C LEU A 115 5.23 -24.68 -9.03
N LEU A 116 4.61 -25.46 -9.91
CA LEU A 116 3.17 -25.71 -9.93
C LEU A 116 2.75 -26.48 -8.69
N LEU A 117 3.50 -27.49 -8.24
CA LEU A 117 3.24 -28.20 -6.99
C LEU A 117 3.46 -27.32 -5.76
N LEU A 118 4.44 -26.41 -5.75
CA LEU A 118 4.63 -25.39 -4.71
C LEU A 118 3.51 -24.36 -4.73
N GLY A 119 3.08 -23.88 -5.90
CA GLY A 119 1.93 -23.00 -6.06
C GLY A 119 0.62 -23.68 -5.66
N THR A 120 0.47 -24.97 -5.97
CA THR A 120 -0.63 -25.84 -5.53
C THR A 120 -0.56 -26.06 -4.03
N ALA A 121 0.62 -26.27 -3.43
CA ALA A 121 0.79 -26.42 -1.99
C ALA A 121 0.51 -25.10 -1.23
N VAL A 122 0.92 -23.96 -1.79
CA VAL A 122 0.64 -22.61 -1.26
C VAL A 122 -0.85 -22.26 -1.39
N ASN A 123 -1.51 -22.63 -2.50
CA ASN A 123 -2.97 -22.54 -2.64
C ASN A 123 -3.73 -23.57 -1.76
N ASN A 124 -3.17 -24.76 -1.54
CA ASN A 124 -3.72 -25.82 -0.68
C ASN A 124 -3.60 -25.52 0.82
N ASN A 125 -2.85 -24.48 1.23
CA ASN A 125 -2.97 -23.90 2.57
C ASN A 125 -4.32 -23.17 2.78
N THR A 126 -5.24 -23.24 1.80
CA THR A 126 -6.66 -22.93 1.97
C THR A 126 -7.49 -23.78 0.98
N ILE A 127 -7.70 -25.07 1.25
CA ILE A 127 -8.61 -25.89 0.42
C ILE A 127 -10.02 -25.30 0.51
N LYS A 128 -10.50 -24.66 -0.57
CA LYS A 128 -11.86 -24.15 -0.67
C LYS A 128 -12.84 -25.33 -0.72
N LEU A 129 -13.94 -25.22 0.03
CA LEU A 129 -15.04 -26.19 0.13
C LEU A 129 -15.53 -26.73 -1.24
N ASP A 130 -15.44 -25.90 -2.28
CA ASP A 130 -15.82 -26.23 -3.66
C ASP A 130 -14.93 -27.29 -4.31
N GLU A 131 -13.62 -27.33 -4.00
CA GLU A 131 -12.71 -28.34 -4.54
C GLU A 131 -12.88 -29.70 -3.85
N MET A 132 -13.18 -29.70 -2.55
CA MET A 132 -13.57 -30.91 -1.81
C MET A 132 -14.87 -31.48 -2.36
N THR A 133 -15.87 -30.62 -2.59
CA THR A 133 -17.17 -31.01 -3.16
C THR A 133 -17.01 -31.55 -4.58
N THR A 134 -16.15 -30.95 -5.41
CA THR A 134 -15.88 -31.41 -6.78
C THR A 134 -15.17 -32.76 -6.81
N LYS A 135 -14.17 -32.98 -5.95
CA LYS A 135 -13.48 -34.28 -5.84
C LYS A 135 -14.40 -35.37 -5.27
N LEU A 136 -15.28 -35.00 -4.33
CA LEU A 136 -16.29 -35.91 -3.80
C LEU A 136 -17.31 -36.29 -4.89
N ALA A 137 -17.77 -35.34 -5.70
CA ALA A 137 -18.67 -35.59 -6.83
C ALA A 137 -18.02 -36.49 -7.89
N GLN A 138 -16.75 -36.23 -8.27
CA GLN A 138 -16.02 -37.09 -9.21
C GLN A 138 -15.79 -38.51 -8.67
N ALA A 139 -15.55 -38.68 -7.37
CA ALA A 139 -15.48 -40.00 -6.75
C ALA A 139 -16.83 -40.73 -6.79
N ILE A 140 -17.94 -40.02 -6.57
CA ILE A 140 -19.30 -40.55 -6.68
C ILE A 140 -19.63 -40.95 -8.13
N ASP A 141 -19.27 -40.14 -9.12
CA ASP A 141 -19.49 -40.45 -10.55
C ASP A 141 -18.62 -41.60 -11.06
N ASN A 142 -17.37 -41.69 -10.63
CA ASN A 142 -16.52 -42.84 -10.97
C ASN A 142 -17.03 -44.15 -10.34
N MET A 143 -17.69 -44.07 -9.18
CA MET A 143 -18.37 -45.21 -8.56
C MET A 143 -19.64 -45.62 -9.31
N SER A 144 -20.36 -44.67 -9.93
CA SER A 144 -21.58 -44.96 -10.70
C SER A 144 -21.27 -45.61 -12.06
N GLY A 145 -20.21 -45.16 -12.76
CA GLY A 145 -19.72 -45.76 -14.00
C GLY A 145 -19.29 -47.23 -13.84
N ALA A 146 -18.49 -47.51 -12.80
CA ALA A 146 -18.03 -48.87 -12.50
C ALA A 146 -19.17 -49.84 -12.10
N LEU A 147 -20.29 -49.33 -11.58
CA LEU A 147 -21.47 -50.13 -11.26
C LEU A 147 -22.25 -50.49 -12.54
N SER A 148 -22.39 -49.55 -13.49
CA SER A 148 -23.08 -49.79 -14.76
C SER A 148 -22.39 -50.89 -15.58
N GLU A 149 -21.07 -50.86 -15.70
CA GLU A 149 -20.30 -51.86 -16.45
C GLU A 149 -20.39 -53.27 -15.82
N LYS A 150 -20.42 -53.34 -14.48
CA LYS A 150 -20.58 -54.61 -13.75
C LYS A 150 -22.01 -55.15 -13.86
N LEU A 151 -23.03 -54.29 -13.81
CA LEU A 151 -24.43 -54.69 -14.05
C LEU A 151 -24.64 -55.19 -15.47
N GLU A 152 -23.98 -54.59 -16.47
CA GLU A 152 -23.98 -55.07 -17.85
C GLU A 152 -23.30 -56.43 -18.02
N ALA A 153 -22.17 -56.67 -17.34
CA ALA A 153 -21.52 -57.98 -17.33
C ALA A 153 -22.41 -59.06 -16.66
N ILE A 154 -23.11 -58.72 -15.58
CA ILE A 154 -24.07 -59.62 -14.91
C ILE A 154 -25.27 -59.89 -15.82
N ARG A 155 -25.81 -58.85 -16.46
CA ARG A 155 -26.91 -58.98 -17.42
C ARG A 155 -26.51 -59.92 -18.56
N GLY A 156 -25.32 -59.75 -19.14
CA GLY A 156 -24.80 -60.63 -20.19
C GLY A 156 -24.67 -62.11 -19.76
N ILE A 157 -24.26 -62.37 -18.51
CA ILE A 157 -24.17 -63.74 -17.97
C ILE A 157 -25.57 -64.31 -17.69
N ILE A 158 -26.51 -63.50 -17.21
CA ILE A 158 -27.91 -63.91 -16.95
C ILE A 158 -28.65 -64.23 -18.26
N GLU A 159 -28.46 -63.41 -19.29
CA GLU A 159 -29.10 -63.56 -20.60
C GLU A 159 -28.45 -64.66 -21.46
N SER A 160 -27.22 -65.08 -21.14
CA SER A 160 -26.54 -66.15 -21.85
C SER A 160 -27.29 -67.49 -21.77
N THR A 161 -27.51 -68.10 -22.92
CA THR A 161 -28.11 -69.44 -23.07
C THR A 161 -27.11 -70.57 -22.83
N SER A 162 -25.81 -70.29 -22.83
CA SER A 162 -24.73 -71.26 -22.61
C SER A 162 -24.25 -71.31 -21.15
N ALA A 163 -24.60 -70.31 -20.33
CA ALA A 163 -24.27 -70.29 -18.91
C ALA A 163 -25.27 -71.12 -18.07
N THR A 164 -24.74 -71.97 -17.20
CA THR A 164 -25.56 -72.79 -16.28
C THR A 164 -26.16 -71.95 -15.15
N THR A 165 -27.25 -72.42 -14.54
CA THR A 165 -27.90 -71.74 -13.39
C THR A 165 -26.93 -71.50 -12.23
N ALA A 166 -26.01 -72.42 -11.97
CA ALA A 166 -25.00 -72.29 -10.92
C ALA A 166 -23.98 -71.18 -11.23
N GLN A 167 -23.56 -71.04 -12.49
CA GLN A 167 -22.66 -69.95 -12.92
C GLN A 167 -23.35 -68.58 -12.88
N LYS A 168 -24.64 -68.53 -13.24
CA LYS A 168 -25.46 -67.32 -13.10
C LYS A 168 -25.59 -66.91 -11.63
N LEU A 169 -25.87 -67.85 -10.73
CA LEU A 169 -25.93 -67.60 -9.30
C LEU A 169 -24.59 -67.14 -8.73
N ALA A 170 -23.48 -67.79 -9.12
CA ALA A 170 -22.15 -67.43 -8.65
C ALA A 170 -21.71 -66.03 -9.12
N ALA A 171 -22.07 -65.62 -10.34
CA ALA A 171 -21.81 -64.26 -10.83
C ALA A 171 -22.64 -63.21 -10.07
N ILE A 172 -23.91 -63.51 -9.77
CA ILE A 172 -24.77 -62.65 -8.93
C ILE A 172 -24.21 -62.57 -7.50
N GLU A 173 -23.81 -63.69 -6.91
CA GLU A 173 -23.24 -63.74 -5.57
C GLU A 173 -21.90 -63.00 -5.49
N ALA A 174 -21.01 -63.17 -6.48
CA ALA A 174 -19.75 -62.46 -6.57
C ALA A 174 -19.97 -60.96 -6.78
N ALA A 175 -20.97 -60.56 -7.56
CA ALA A 175 -21.35 -59.16 -7.74
C ALA A 175 -21.92 -58.54 -6.46
N ILE A 176 -22.79 -59.25 -5.74
CA ILE A 176 -23.32 -58.82 -4.43
C ILE A 176 -22.16 -58.65 -3.43
N LYS A 177 -21.19 -59.58 -3.42
CA LYS A 177 -19.97 -59.50 -2.60
C LYS A 177 -19.04 -58.35 -3.02
N ALA A 178 -18.92 -58.06 -4.31
CA ALA A 178 -18.06 -56.98 -4.83
C ALA A 178 -18.68 -55.57 -4.68
N GLN A 179 -20.02 -55.46 -4.65
CA GLN A 179 -20.74 -54.21 -4.36
C GLN A 179 -20.73 -53.86 -2.86
N ALA A 180 -20.50 -54.84 -2.00
CA ALA A 180 -20.05 -54.64 -0.63
C ALA A 180 -18.58 -54.19 -0.61
N LEU A 181 -18.28 -53.02 -1.19
CA LEU A 181 -17.22 -52.16 -0.67
C LEU A 181 -17.57 -51.97 0.82
N SER A 182 -16.88 -52.71 1.69
CA SER A 182 -17.28 -52.85 3.09
C SER A 182 -17.42 -51.45 3.70
N MET A 183 -18.43 -51.26 4.54
CA MET A 183 -18.52 -50.07 5.40
C MET A 183 -17.18 -49.79 6.09
N GLU A 184 -16.40 -50.83 6.35
CA GLU A 184 -15.04 -50.79 6.87
C GLU A 184 -14.06 -50.00 5.99
N SER A 185 -13.99 -50.22 4.68
CA SER A 185 -13.11 -49.42 3.81
C SER A 185 -13.53 -47.95 3.72
N LYS A 186 -14.84 -47.69 3.77
CA LYS A 186 -15.38 -46.32 3.82
C LYS A 186 -15.10 -45.66 5.18
N MET A 187 -15.22 -46.42 6.26
CA MET A 187 -14.90 -45.97 7.62
C MET A 187 -13.40 -45.69 7.75
N GLN A 188 -12.55 -46.51 7.13
CA GLN A 188 -11.10 -46.31 7.12
C GLN A 188 -10.71 -45.02 6.39
N LEU A 189 -11.31 -44.73 5.23
CA LEU A 189 -11.06 -43.47 4.51
C LEU A 189 -11.53 -42.25 5.31
N LEU A 190 -12.67 -42.37 6.01
CA LEU A 190 -13.15 -41.33 6.93
C LEU A 190 -12.21 -41.17 8.13
N GLU A 191 -11.72 -42.26 8.69
CA GLU A 191 -10.79 -42.26 9.82
C GLU A 191 -9.43 -41.66 9.43
N ASP A 192 -8.92 -41.97 8.25
CA ASP A 192 -7.69 -41.41 7.70
C ASP A 192 -7.85 -39.91 7.39
N ALA A 193 -9.01 -39.49 6.87
CA ALA A 193 -9.33 -38.07 6.65
C ALA A 193 -9.44 -37.29 7.97
N ILE A 194 -10.03 -37.89 9.01
CA ILE A 194 -10.11 -37.30 10.36
C ILE A 194 -8.70 -37.20 10.98
N LYS A 195 -7.85 -38.23 10.82
CA LYS A 195 -6.45 -38.21 11.29
C LYS A 195 -5.57 -37.21 10.53
N ALA A 196 -5.92 -36.86 9.30
CA ALA A 196 -5.22 -35.87 8.50
C ALA A 196 -5.59 -34.42 8.87
N LEU A 197 -6.60 -34.20 9.72
CA LEU A 197 -6.91 -32.87 10.24
C LEU A 197 -5.76 -32.37 11.14
N PRO A 198 -5.33 -31.10 11.01
CA PRO A 198 -4.31 -30.54 11.89
C PRO A 198 -4.76 -30.54 13.36
N ASP A 199 -3.88 -30.99 14.26
CA ASP A 199 -4.10 -30.87 15.70
C ASP A 199 -3.78 -29.44 16.16
N TYR A 200 -4.77 -28.76 16.74
CA TYR A 200 -4.67 -27.40 17.27
C TYR A 200 -4.54 -27.33 18.80
N SER A 201 -4.44 -28.48 19.48
CA SER A 201 -4.41 -28.55 20.94
C SER A 201 -3.24 -27.76 21.55
N ALA A 202 -2.04 -27.86 20.98
CA ALA A 202 -0.85 -27.15 21.44
C ALA A 202 -0.98 -25.63 21.30
N GLN A 203 -1.54 -25.14 20.18
CA GLN A 203 -1.78 -23.72 19.95
C GLN A 203 -2.81 -23.18 20.94
N LEU A 204 -3.85 -23.95 21.24
CA LEU A 204 -4.87 -23.57 22.22
C LEU A 204 -4.29 -23.49 23.64
N GLU A 205 -3.48 -24.45 24.06
CA GLU A 205 -2.81 -24.43 25.37
C GLU A 205 -1.78 -23.29 25.48
N ALA A 206 -1.06 -22.98 24.40
CA ALA A 206 -0.17 -21.82 24.34
C ALA A 206 -0.93 -20.49 24.49
N ILE A 207 -2.09 -20.35 23.84
CA ILE A 207 -2.96 -19.17 23.97
C ILE A 207 -3.52 -19.07 25.40
N LYS A 208 -4.01 -20.15 25.99
CA LYS A 208 -4.48 -20.16 27.40
C LYS A 208 -3.37 -19.72 28.36
N THR A 209 -2.16 -20.24 28.17
CA THR A 209 -0.99 -19.87 28.99
C THR A 209 -0.63 -18.39 28.81
N ALA A 210 -0.66 -17.87 27.59
CA ALA A 210 -0.41 -16.46 27.31
C ALA A 210 -1.44 -15.54 27.97
N ILE A 211 -2.73 -15.92 27.94
CA ILE A 211 -3.81 -15.18 28.62
C ILE A 211 -3.63 -15.21 30.14
N ALA A 212 -3.30 -16.36 30.72
CA ALA A 212 -3.07 -16.50 32.17
C ALA A 212 -1.85 -15.69 32.66
N ASN A 213 -0.87 -15.45 31.78
CA ASN A 213 0.34 -14.68 32.10
C ASN A 213 0.19 -13.16 31.87
N LEU A 214 -0.98 -12.68 31.44
CA LEU A 214 -1.22 -11.24 31.35
C LEU A 214 -1.20 -10.63 32.77
N PRO A 215 -0.45 -9.54 33.00
CA PRO A 215 -0.44 -8.86 34.30
C PRO A 215 -1.83 -8.35 34.67
N ASP A 216 -2.23 -8.48 35.93
CA ASP A 216 -3.42 -7.80 36.44
C ASP A 216 -3.15 -6.28 36.52
N TYR A 217 -3.90 -5.52 35.74
CA TYR A 217 -3.79 -4.06 35.69
C TYR A 217 -4.75 -3.36 36.67
N GLY A 218 -5.56 -4.10 37.45
CA GLY A 218 -6.55 -3.56 38.38
C GLY A 218 -5.98 -2.61 39.43
N ASP A 219 -4.85 -2.97 40.04
CA ASP A 219 -4.18 -2.13 41.04
C ASP A 219 -3.61 -0.84 40.44
N LYS A 220 -3.03 -0.92 39.23
CA LYS A 220 -2.51 0.26 38.52
C LYS A 220 -3.63 1.21 38.13
N LEU A 221 -4.77 0.69 37.68
CA LEU A 221 -5.95 1.50 37.34
C LEU A 221 -6.57 2.14 38.58
N SER A 222 -6.60 1.41 39.71
CA SER A 222 -7.06 1.93 40.99
C SER A 222 -6.15 3.05 41.52
N ALA A 223 -4.83 2.90 41.37
CA ALA A 223 -3.85 3.93 41.71
C ALA A 223 -4.00 5.20 40.84
N ILE A 224 -4.24 5.04 39.53
CA ILE A 224 -4.52 6.17 38.63
C ILE A 224 -5.82 6.88 39.04
N LYS A 225 -6.89 6.15 39.35
CA LYS A 225 -8.16 6.72 39.82
C LYS A 225 -7.98 7.48 41.15
N ALA A 226 -7.21 6.93 42.08
CA ALA A 226 -6.90 7.60 43.34
C ALA A 226 -6.06 8.88 43.11
N ALA A 227 -5.08 8.85 42.22
CA ALA A 227 -4.28 10.01 41.84
C ALA A 227 -5.11 11.11 41.18
N ILE A 228 -6.07 10.74 40.32
CA ILE A 228 -7.02 11.68 39.70
C ILE A 228 -7.90 12.36 40.77
N ASN A 229 -8.41 11.59 41.73
CA ASN A 229 -9.26 12.10 42.81
C ASN A 229 -8.48 12.95 43.84
N ALA A 230 -7.17 12.74 43.98
CA ALA A 230 -6.31 13.50 44.88
C ALA A 230 -5.82 14.83 44.30
N MET A 231 -6.10 15.13 43.03
CA MET A 231 -5.83 16.44 42.45
C MET A 231 -6.69 17.52 43.15
N PRO A 232 -6.14 18.67 43.56
CA PRO A 232 -6.91 19.66 44.31
C PRO A 232 -8.09 20.21 43.49
N ASN A 233 -9.29 20.26 44.10
CA ASN A 233 -10.43 20.95 43.50
C ASN A 233 -10.28 22.47 43.73
N TYR A 234 -10.11 23.22 42.64
CA TYR A 234 -9.95 24.67 42.67
C TYR A 234 -11.25 25.43 42.42
N SER A 235 -12.39 24.75 42.22
CA SER A 235 -13.71 25.36 41.93
C SER A 235 -14.08 26.42 42.96
N ASP A 236 -14.03 26.06 44.25
CA ASP A 236 -14.51 26.93 45.33
C ASP A 236 -13.66 28.20 45.47
N LYS A 237 -12.37 28.10 45.12
CA LYS A 237 -11.44 29.24 45.11
C LYS A 237 -11.69 30.15 43.91
N PHE A 238 -12.01 29.59 42.74
CA PHE A 238 -12.35 30.37 41.56
C PHE A 238 -13.71 31.08 41.71
N ASP A 239 -14.70 30.39 42.28
CA ASP A 239 -16.01 30.97 42.57
C ASP A 239 -15.89 32.14 43.56
N ALA A 240 -15.03 32.03 44.57
CA ALA A 240 -14.75 33.13 45.50
C ALA A 240 -14.13 34.36 44.82
N VAL A 241 -13.25 34.17 43.83
CA VAL A 241 -12.67 35.27 43.04
C VAL A 241 -13.72 35.95 42.16
N VAL A 242 -14.58 35.17 41.51
CA VAL A 242 -15.70 35.70 40.70
C VAL A 242 -16.67 36.49 41.56
N ALA A 243 -17.02 35.98 42.74
CA ALA A 243 -17.86 36.68 43.70
C ALA A 243 -17.24 38.01 44.16
N ALA A 244 -15.95 38.03 44.45
CA ALA A 244 -15.23 39.24 44.85
C ALA A 244 -15.18 40.31 43.74
N LEU A 245 -14.96 39.91 42.48
CA LEU A 245 -14.97 40.82 41.34
C LEU A 245 -16.36 41.43 41.08
N ASN A 246 -17.42 40.61 41.19
CA ASN A 246 -18.78 41.10 41.06
C ASN A 246 -19.14 42.08 42.18
N ALA A 247 -18.75 41.81 43.43
CA ALA A 247 -18.95 42.73 44.54
C ALA A 247 -18.21 44.07 44.30
N MET A 248 -16.97 44.02 43.79
CA MET A 248 -16.19 45.20 43.44
C MET A 248 -16.85 46.01 42.32
N LYS A 249 -17.37 45.34 41.28
CA LYS A 249 -18.12 45.97 40.19
C LYS A 249 -19.32 46.75 40.74
N THR A 250 -20.14 46.11 41.58
CA THR A 250 -21.32 46.76 42.17
C THR A 250 -20.94 47.98 43.01
N GLN A 251 -19.84 47.91 43.77
CA GLN A 251 -19.35 49.07 44.54
C GLN A 251 -18.92 50.23 43.63
N ILE A 252 -18.29 49.95 42.49
CA ILE A 252 -17.82 50.97 41.54
C ILE A 252 -18.99 51.60 40.78
N GLU A 253 -19.99 50.81 40.40
CA GLU A 253 -21.23 51.31 39.78
C GLU A 253 -21.98 52.27 40.72
N ALA A 254 -21.94 52.01 42.03
CA ALA A 254 -22.53 52.89 43.03
C ALA A 254 -21.81 54.25 43.19
N LEU A 255 -20.61 54.43 42.64
CA LEU A 255 -19.87 55.71 42.63
C LEU A 255 -20.32 56.65 41.51
N GLY A 256 -21.24 56.22 40.64
CA GLY A 256 -21.83 57.01 39.56
C GLY A 256 -21.15 56.84 38.20
N ASP A 257 -21.77 57.39 37.16
CA ASP A 257 -21.47 57.12 35.74
C ASP A 257 -20.03 57.46 35.32
N ALA A 258 -19.37 58.37 36.06
CA ALA A 258 -17.97 58.71 35.85
C ALA A 258 -17.05 57.48 35.86
N GLN A 259 -17.43 56.40 36.56
CA GLN A 259 -16.63 55.17 36.72
C GLN A 259 -17.15 53.97 35.92
N ALA A 260 -18.11 54.18 35.02
CA ALA A 260 -18.70 53.12 34.19
C ALA A 260 -17.65 52.37 33.35
N GLY A 261 -16.58 53.06 32.94
CA GLY A 261 -15.45 52.44 32.22
C GLY A 261 -14.71 51.39 33.05
N ILE A 262 -14.52 51.64 34.35
CA ILE A 262 -13.87 50.70 35.27
C ILE A 262 -14.78 49.49 35.52
N ALA A 263 -16.08 49.73 35.73
CA ALA A 263 -17.06 48.66 35.90
C ALA A 263 -17.13 47.72 34.68
N THR A 264 -17.02 48.29 33.47
CA THR A 264 -16.98 47.52 32.21
C THR A 264 -15.73 46.64 32.13
N GLN A 265 -14.56 47.16 32.51
CA GLN A 265 -13.31 46.38 32.51
C GLN A 265 -13.37 45.22 33.51
N ILE A 266 -13.93 45.45 34.70
CA ILE A 266 -14.14 44.38 35.69
C ILE A 266 -15.08 43.31 35.12
N ALA A 267 -16.19 43.69 34.47
CA ALA A 267 -17.13 42.73 33.87
C ALA A 267 -16.48 41.86 32.77
N ASN A 268 -15.62 42.45 31.94
CA ASN A 268 -14.88 41.74 30.91
C ASN A 268 -13.91 40.71 31.52
N VAL A 269 -13.19 41.08 32.58
CA VAL A 269 -12.27 40.19 33.28
C VAL A 269 -13.01 39.07 34.01
N THR A 270 -14.15 39.36 34.64
CA THR A 270 -15.02 38.34 35.24
C THR A 270 -15.49 37.32 34.20
N THR A 271 -15.88 37.78 33.01
CA THR A 271 -16.30 36.90 31.90
C THR A 271 -15.15 36.00 31.43
N ALA A 272 -13.95 36.55 31.27
CA ALA A 272 -12.77 35.79 30.90
C ALA A 272 -12.42 34.71 31.94
N ILE A 273 -12.52 35.05 33.24
CA ILE A 273 -12.30 34.10 34.34
C ILE A 273 -13.35 32.97 34.32
N ASN A 274 -14.64 33.29 34.10
CA ASN A 274 -15.69 32.27 33.99
C ASN A 274 -15.47 31.30 32.82
N ASN A 275 -14.98 31.80 31.68
CA ASN A 275 -14.65 30.94 30.53
C ASN A 275 -13.47 30.00 30.84
N LEU A 276 -12.49 30.46 31.62
CA LEU A 276 -11.38 29.61 32.08
C LEU A 276 -11.87 28.54 33.06
N ILE A 277 -12.78 28.88 33.98
CA ILE A 277 -13.42 27.91 34.89
C ILE A 277 -14.18 26.84 34.09
N ALA A 278 -14.97 27.23 33.09
CA ALA A 278 -15.68 26.31 32.22
C ALA A 278 -14.73 25.41 31.42
N SER A 279 -13.58 25.95 30.98
CA SER A 279 -12.54 25.19 30.28
C SER A 279 -11.84 24.17 31.17
N VAL A 280 -11.65 24.48 32.47
CA VAL A 280 -11.16 23.51 33.46
C VAL A 280 -12.19 22.42 33.71
N ASN A 281 -13.46 22.78 33.91
CA ASN A 281 -14.54 21.82 34.19
C ASN A 281 -14.83 20.87 33.01
N SER A 282 -14.61 21.34 31.78
CA SER A 282 -14.73 20.51 30.56
C SER A 282 -13.47 19.71 30.24
N GLY A 283 -12.38 19.87 31.00
CA GLY A 283 -11.11 19.18 30.77
C GLY A 283 -10.25 19.76 29.65
N ASN A 284 -10.65 20.91 29.09
CA ASN A 284 -9.97 21.58 27.97
C ASN A 284 -8.74 22.38 28.41
N THR A 285 -8.54 22.64 29.70
CA THR A 285 -7.37 23.33 30.24
C THR A 285 -7.05 22.81 31.65
N SER A 286 -5.76 22.70 31.98
CA SER A 286 -5.37 22.29 33.34
C SER A 286 -5.65 23.40 34.35
N ALA A 287 -6.02 23.03 35.58
CA ALA A 287 -6.27 24.00 36.65
C ALA A 287 -5.05 24.92 36.90
N ALA A 288 -3.83 24.40 36.74
CA ALA A 288 -2.60 25.19 36.85
C ALA A 288 -2.46 26.23 35.72
N ALA A 289 -2.77 25.86 34.48
CA ALA A 289 -2.72 26.79 33.35
C ALA A 289 -3.84 27.85 33.43
N ALA A 290 -5.03 27.46 33.89
CA ALA A 290 -6.12 28.40 34.14
C ALA A 290 -5.77 29.38 35.27
N LEU A 291 -5.16 28.91 36.36
CA LEU A 291 -4.71 29.75 37.46
C LEU A 291 -3.68 30.80 36.99
N ALA A 292 -2.70 30.40 36.18
CA ALA A 292 -1.71 31.32 35.62
C ALA A 292 -2.36 32.42 34.74
N GLN A 293 -3.37 32.04 33.95
CA GLN A 293 -4.12 32.99 33.12
C GLN A 293 -5.02 33.92 33.93
N ILE A 294 -5.65 33.41 35.00
CA ILE A 294 -6.45 34.24 35.92
C ILE A 294 -5.56 35.29 36.59
N ILE A 295 -4.36 34.91 37.05
CA ILE A 295 -3.39 35.85 37.62
C ILE A 295 -3.03 36.93 36.60
N ALA A 296 -2.70 36.54 35.36
CA ALA A 296 -2.39 37.51 34.30
C ALA A 296 -3.55 38.47 34.01
N LYS A 297 -4.79 37.99 33.98
CA LYS A 297 -5.99 38.83 33.77
C LYS A 297 -6.25 39.80 34.91
N LEU A 298 -5.95 39.40 36.15
CA LEU A 298 -6.04 40.29 37.31
C LEU A 298 -4.94 41.35 37.30
N ASP A 299 -3.73 41.02 36.83
CA ASP A 299 -2.64 41.98 36.65
C ASP A 299 -2.93 42.98 35.53
N GLU A 300 -3.51 42.53 34.42
CA GLU A 300 -4.00 43.40 33.33
C GLU A 300 -5.07 44.37 33.84
N LEU A 301 -6.04 43.88 34.62
CA LEU A 301 -7.08 44.70 35.24
C LEU A 301 -6.47 45.77 36.15
N LYS A 302 -5.50 45.37 36.99
CA LYS A 302 -4.80 46.28 37.90
C LYS A 302 -4.07 47.39 37.13
N ALA A 303 -3.42 47.07 36.01
CA ALA A 303 -2.75 48.05 35.17
C ALA A 303 -3.75 49.01 34.50
N ALA A 304 -4.88 48.49 34.04
CA ALA A 304 -5.93 49.28 33.39
C ALA A 304 -6.61 50.25 34.38
N ILE A 305 -6.83 49.83 35.63
CA ILE A 305 -7.37 50.69 36.70
C ILE A 305 -6.31 51.71 37.18
N GLY A 306 -5.03 51.32 37.25
CA GLY A 306 -3.93 52.17 37.74
C GLY A 306 -3.50 53.31 36.81
N SER A 307 -3.98 53.35 35.56
CA SER A 307 -3.66 54.38 34.57
C SER A 307 -4.71 55.50 34.45
N GLY A 308 -5.76 55.47 35.28
CA GLY A 308 -6.83 56.46 35.31
C GLY A 308 -6.42 57.79 35.95
N GLY A 309 -5.67 58.61 35.22
CA GLY A 309 -5.31 59.96 35.65
C GLY A 309 -4.93 60.89 34.51
N SER A 310 -5.82 61.12 33.52
CA SER A 310 -5.93 62.39 32.78
C SER A 310 -7.08 62.31 31.76
N GLY A 311 -7.93 63.33 31.76
CA GLY A 311 -9.18 63.48 30.98
C GLY A 311 -9.00 63.44 29.45
N GLY A 312 -10.03 63.47 28.61
CA GLY A 312 -11.45 63.77 28.76
C GLY A 312 -12.02 64.08 27.36
N GLY A 313 -13.35 63.95 27.19
CA GLY A 313 -14.12 64.65 26.14
C GLY A 313 -14.62 63.84 24.94
N GLY A 314 -15.89 63.42 25.02
CA GLY A 314 -16.95 63.80 24.06
C GLY A 314 -17.07 63.09 22.70
N GLY A 315 -18.23 62.49 22.45
CA GLY A 315 -18.75 62.24 21.09
C GLY A 315 -19.74 61.08 20.99
N GLU A 316 -21.02 61.34 21.24
CA GLU A 316 -22.15 60.43 20.98
C GLU A 316 -22.51 60.31 19.49
N GLY A 317 -23.14 59.16 19.16
CA GLY A 317 -23.94 58.91 17.95
C GLY A 317 -23.47 57.63 17.24
N GLY A 318 -24.20 56.51 17.15
CA GLY A 318 -25.62 56.23 17.37
C GLY A 318 -26.14 55.41 16.18
N GLY A 319 -26.48 54.13 16.42
CA GLY A 319 -27.43 53.35 15.62
C GLY A 319 -26.87 52.29 14.65
N GLY A 320 -27.28 51.03 14.83
CA GLY A 320 -27.22 49.99 13.80
C GLY A 320 -27.08 48.56 14.32
N GLU A 321 -28.20 47.94 14.69
CA GLU A 321 -28.36 46.55 15.12
C GLU A 321 -28.10 45.50 14.02
N GLY A 322 -27.81 44.27 14.47
CA GLY A 322 -28.02 43.01 13.75
C GLY A 322 -26.74 42.46 13.12
N GLY A 323 -26.14 41.36 13.56
CA GLY A 323 -26.70 40.19 14.22
C GLY A 323 -26.16 38.97 13.48
N GLY A 324 -25.17 38.28 14.06
CA GLY A 324 -24.54 37.11 13.46
C GLY A 324 -23.14 36.77 13.99
N GLY A 325 -22.86 37.04 15.27
CA GLY A 325 -21.62 36.62 15.89
C GLY A 325 -21.77 35.19 16.41
N THR A 326 -21.44 34.20 15.58
CA THR A 326 -21.22 32.84 16.06
C THR A 326 -20.08 32.88 17.08
N THR A 327 -20.35 32.42 18.29
CA THR A 327 -19.35 32.19 19.32
C THR A 327 -18.22 31.35 18.71
N PRO A 328 -16.94 31.80 18.71
CA PRO A 328 -15.87 31.05 18.08
C PRO A 328 -15.76 29.69 18.77
N SER A 329 -16.11 28.62 18.07
CA SER A 329 -15.77 27.28 18.54
C SER A 329 -14.26 27.25 18.68
N THR A 330 -13.72 26.94 19.85
CA THR A 330 -12.27 26.80 20.03
C THR A 330 -11.81 25.61 19.19
N MET A 331 -11.30 25.88 17.98
CA MET A 331 -10.80 24.88 17.06
C MET A 331 -9.67 24.08 17.74
N GLU A 332 -9.87 22.79 17.96
CA GLU A 332 -8.84 21.91 18.51
C GLU A 332 -7.78 21.55 17.44
N TYR A 333 -6.56 21.29 17.89
CA TYR A 333 -5.43 20.90 17.02
C TYR A 333 -4.76 19.61 17.47
N VAL A 334 -3.96 19.04 16.58
CA VAL A 334 -3.07 17.91 16.79
C VAL A 334 -1.66 18.31 16.37
N ASP A 335 -0.69 18.13 17.25
CA ASP A 335 0.72 18.24 16.91
C ASP A 335 1.20 16.91 16.31
N LEU A 336 1.42 16.88 14.99
CA LEU A 336 1.96 15.72 14.28
C LEU A 336 3.49 15.64 14.35
N GLY A 337 4.17 16.61 14.97
CA GLY A 337 5.62 16.64 15.09
C GLY A 337 6.35 16.86 13.76
N LEU A 338 5.67 17.38 12.74
CA LEU A 338 6.25 17.65 11.42
C LEU A 338 7.43 18.64 11.51
N PRO A 339 8.35 18.66 10.53
CA PRO A 339 9.52 19.54 10.53
C PRO A 339 9.21 21.02 10.78
N SER A 340 8.10 21.52 10.22
CA SER A 340 7.62 22.91 10.43
C SER A 340 7.18 23.24 11.85
N GLY A 341 6.94 22.25 12.72
CA GLY A 341 6.41 22.44 14.08
C GLY A 341 4.93 22.86 14.13
N LEU A 342 4.26 22.89 12.97
CA LEU A 342 2.86 23.31 12.87
C LEU A 342 1.91 22.27 13.45
N LYS A 343 0.88 22.79 14.11
CA LYS A 343 -0.23 22.02 14.66
C LYS A 343 -1.38 22.08 13.67
N TRP A 344 -1.95 20.93 13.36
CA TRP A 344 -3.01 20.77 12.38
C TRP A 344 -4.37 20.70 13.06
N ALA A 345 -5.38 21.41 12.55
CA ALA A 345 -6.74 21.35 13.09
C ALA A 345 -7.32 19.92 13.03
N ARG A 346 -8.10 19.55 14.05
CA ARG A 346 -8.76 18.24 14.11
C ARG A 346 -9.85 18.06 13.07
N CYS A 347 -10.49 19.14 12.64
CA CYS A 347 -11.58 19.15 11.67
C CYS A 347 -11.26 20.09 10.51
N ASN A 348 -11.96 19.90 9.39
CA ASN A 348 -12.02 20.94 8.37
C ASN A 348 -12.73 22.18 8.97
N LEU A 349 -12.48 23.36 8.41
CA LEU A 349 -13.20 24.57 8.81
C LEU A 349 -14.71 24.38 8.57
N GLY A 350 -15.53 24.79 9.53
CA GLY A 350 -16.99 24.57 9.50
C GLY A 350 -17.44 23.16 9.94
N ALA A 351 -16.52 22.20 10.15
CA ALA A 351 -16.87 20.85 10.61
C ALA A 351 -16.88 20.74 12.15
N SER A 352 -17.93 20.10 12.68
CA SER A 352 -18.08 19.87 14.13
C SER A 352 -17.28 18.66 14.64
N LYS A 353 -17.10 17.64 13.79
CA LYS A 353 -16.30 16.44 14.07
C LYS A 353 -15.36 16.14 12.90
N PRO A 354 -14.25 15.41 13.12
CA PRO A 354 -13.25 15.21 12.06
C PRO A 354 -13.76 14.50 10.79
N GLY A 355 -14.86 13.75 10.90
CA GLY A 355 -15.49 13.06 9.77
C GLY A 355 -16.43 13.93 8.94
N ASP A 356 -16.84 15.11 9.43
CA ASP A 356 -17.68 16.01 8.64
C ASP A 356 -16.83 16.68 7.56
N ASN A 357 -17.43 16.93 6.40
CA ASN A 357 -16.74 17.56 5.27
C ASN A 357 -16.31 19.00 5.59
N GLY A 358 -17.05 19.70 6.45
CA GLY A 358 -16.90 21.12 6.69
C GLY A 358 -17.49 21.97 5.56
N ASP A 359 -17.17 23.25 5.60
CA ASP A 359 -17.56 24.20 4.57
C ASP A 359 -16.57 24.21 3.41
N TYR A 360 -17.03 24.72 2.26
CA TYR A 360 -16.25 24.82 1.04
C TYR A 360 -15.99 26.29 0.73
N TYR A 361 -14.79 26.59 0.29
CA TYR A 361 -14.35 27.96 0.03
C TYR A 361 -13.71 28.02 -1.35
N ALA A 362 -14.02 29.07 -2.12
CA ALA A 362 -13.19 29.43 -3.26
C ALA A 362 -11.89 30.05 -2.76
N TRP A 363 -10.80 29.88 -3.49
CA TRP A 363 -9.48 30.28 -3.03
C TRP A 363 -9.38 31.81 -2.85
N GLY A 364 -9.02 32.28 -1.66
CA GLY A 364 -8.98 33.72 -1.36
C GLY A 364 -10.35 34.35 -1.06
N GLU A 365 -11.40 33.54 -0.86
CA GLU A 365 -12.67 33.94 -0.28
C GLU A 365 -12.77 33.43 1.16
N THR A 366 -13.35 34.23 2.04
CA THR A 366 -13.42 33.94 3.48
C THR A 366 -14.77 33.38 3.92
N GLU A 367 -15.77 33.42 3.04
CA GLU A 367 -17.13 32.95 3.28
C GLU A 367 -17.49 31.87 2.26
N PRO A 368 -18.25 30.84 2.66
CA PRO A 368 -18.76 29.84 1.72
C PRO A 368 -19.85 30.43 0.82
N LYS A 369 -20.05 29.81 -0.34
CA LYS A 369 -21.13 30.14 -1.28
C LYS A 369 -21.78 28.89 -1.86
N THR A 370 -22.78 29.07 -2.73
CA THR A 370 -23.53 27.97 -3.34
C THR A 370 -23.16 27.71 -4.80
N ASP A 371 -22.60 28.69 -5.51
CA ASP A 371 -22.21 28.60 -6.93
C ASP A 371 -20.72 28.87 -7.11
N TYR A 372 -19.95 27.84 -7.47
CA TYR A 372 -18.49 27.85 -7.58
C TYR A 372 -18.03 27.90 -9.04
N VAL A 373 -18.17 29.07 -9.66
CA VAL A 373 -17.73 29.35 -11.03
C VAL A 373 -16.95 30.66 -11.09
N TRP A 374 -16.25 30.91 -12.20
CA TRP A 374 -15.51 32.16 -12.39
C TRP A 374 -16.40 33.40 -12.32
N ALA A 375 -17.64 33.32 -12.82
CA ALA A 375 -18.56 34.45 -12.81
C ALA A 375 -18.93 34.93 -11.40
N THR A 376 -18.82 34.06 -10.38
CA THR A 376 -19.13 34.36 -8.97
C THR A 376 -17.89 34.49 -8.10
N TYR A 377 -16.70 34.49 -8.69
CA TYR A 377 -15.43 34.51 -7.96
C TYR A 377 -15.02 35.94 -7.58
N LYS A 378 -14.69 36.17 -6.30
CA LYS A 378 -14.42 37.48 -5.68
C LYS A 378 -13.36 38.29 -6.43
N TRP A 379 -12.34 37.63 -6.97
CA TRP A 379 -11.18 38.30 -7.56
C TRP A 379 -11.27 38.53 -9.06
N GLY A 380 -12.41 38.23 -9.70
CA GLY A 380 -12.65 38.45 -11.12
C GLY A 380 -12.76 37.16 -11.93
N THR A 381 -12.45 37.23 -13.21
CA THR A 381 -12.53 36.08 -14.14
C THR A 381 -11.14 35.51 -14.44
N GLU A 382 -11.07 34.37 -15.12
CA GLU A 382 -9.80 33.75 -15.55
C GLU A 382 -8.89 34.71 -16.33
N ASP A 383 -9.48 35.57 -17.17
CA ASP A 383 -8.71 36.53 -17.97
C ASP A 383 -8.43 37.87 -17.26
N ASN A 384 -9.14 38.19 -16.17
CA ASN A 384 -9.10 39.52 -15.56
C ASN A 384 -9.21 39.46 -14.02
N LEU A 385 -8.08 39.11 -13.39
CA LEU A 385 -7.95 39.01 -11.94
C LEU A 385 -7.51 40.34 -11.31
N ASN A 386 -8.24 40.79 -10.29
CA ASN A 386 -7.98 42.05 -9.57
C ASN A 386 -6.96 41.90 -8.43
N LYS A 387 -6.75 40.69 -7.89
CA LYS A 387 -5.77 40.38 -6.82
C LYS A 387 -5.14 38.99 -7.01
N TYR A 388 -3.91 38.85 -6.56
CA TYR A 388 -3.04 37.68 -6.79
C TYR A 388 -2.89 37.42 -8.29
N ASN A 389 -2.44 38.46 -8.99
CA ASN A 389 -2.34 38.54 -10.44
C ASN A 389 -0.88 38.74 -10.89
N LYS A 390 -0.67 38.90 -12.19
CA LYS A 390 0.69 39.08 -12.75
C LYS A 390 1.34 40.41 -12.36
N THR A 391 0.54 41.39 -11.94
CA THR A 391 1.00 42.74 -11.56
C THR A 391 1.45 42.79 -10.11
N ASP A 392 0.61 42.32 -9.17
CA ASP A 392 0.97 42.28 -7.75
C ASP A 392 1.94 41.13 -7.41
N ARG A 393 1.98 40.11 -8.28
CA ARG A 393 2.85 38.92 -8.20
C ARG A 393 2.74 38.15 -6.88
N LYS A 394 1.67 38.35 -6.10
CA LYS A 394 1.46 37.64 -4.84
C LYS A 394 1.17 36.17 -5.13
N THR A 395 1.86 35.27 -4.46
CA THR A 395 1.71 33.81 -4.61
C THR A 395 1.25 33.12 -3.33
N VAL A 396 1.03 33.86 -2.26
CA VAL A 396 0.48 33.38 -0.99
C VAL A 396 -0.66 34.32 -0.60
N LEU A 397 -1.73 33.79 0.00
CA LEU A 397 -2.84 34.58 0.51
C LEU A 397 -2.36 35.59 1.55
N ASP A 398 -2.87 36.81 1.44
CA ASP A 398 -2.82 37.77 2.54
C ASP A 398 -3.76 37.29 3.67
N PRO A 399 -3.47 37.58 4.94
CA PRO A 399 -4.26 37.10 6.07
C PRO A 399 -5.75 37.44 5.99
N GLU A 400 -6.12 38.60 5.43
CA GLU A 400 -7.52 39.02 5.28
C GLU A 400 -8.32 38.21 4.24
N ASP A 401 -7.64 37.44 3.40
CA ASP A 401 -8.27 36.58 2.38
C ASP A 401 -8.13 35.09 2.69
N ASP A 402 -7.53 34.75 3.83
CA ASP A 402 -7.41 33.38 4.31
C ASP A 402 -8.64 33.02 5.15
N ALA A 403 -9.49 32.13 4.63
CA ALA A 403 -10.70 31.67 5.31
C ALA A 403 -10.45 31.16 6.74
N ALA A 404 -9.33 30.48 7.00
CA ALA A 404 -9.02 29.99 8.34
C ALA A 404 -8.65 31.15 9.28
N THR A 405 -7.88 32.13 8.80
CA THR A 405 -7.57 33.34 9.57
C THR A 405 -8.82 34.16 9.85
N ALA A 406 -9.69 34.35 8.85
CA ALA A 406 -10.91 35.12 9.00
C ALA A 406 -11.88 34.49 10.01
N ALA A 407 -12.04 33.16 9.97
CA ALA A 407 -12.97 32.44 10.83
C ALA A 407 -12.44 32.19 12.25
N LEU A 408 -11.14 31.94 12.42
CA LEU A 408 -10.56 31.51 13.71
C LEU A 408 -9.63 32.54 14.35
N GLY A 409 -9.30 33.62 13.64
CA GLY A 409 -8.33 34.63 14.06
C GLY A 409 -6.89 34.14 14.04
N ALA A 410 -5.94 35.09 14.08
CA ALA A 410 -4.54 34.77 14.23
C ALA A 410 -4.29 33.99 15.55
N PRO A 411 -3.43 32.96 15.55
CA PRO A 411 -2.47 32.61 14.51
C PRO A 411 -2.93 31.48 13.55
N TRP A 412 -4.23 31.19 13.45
CA TRP A 412 -4.74 30.22 12.51
C TRP A 412 -4.66 30.71 11.07
N ARG A 413 -4.36 29.80 10.14
CA ARG A 413 -4.31 30.04 8.69
C ARG A 413 -4.43 28.75 7.89
N MET A 414 -4.60 28.84 6.58
CA MET A 414 -4.39 27.71 5.67
C MET A 414 -2.91 27.29 5.64
N PRO A 415 -2.61 26.00 5.43
CA PRO A 415 -1.25 25.53 5.23
C PRO A 415 -0.70 26.06 3.90
N THR A 416 0.60 26.29 3.82
CA THR A 416 1.28 26.57 2.54
C THR A 416 1.49 25.27 1.75
N ALA A 417 1.81 25.38 0.46
CA ALA A 417 2.11 24.20 -0.36
C ALA A 417 3.28 23.36 0.20
N SER A 418 4.32 24.02 0.74
CA SER A 418 5.46 23.33 1.37
C SER A 418 5.07 22.55 2.62
N GLU A 419 4.12 23.06 3.40
CA GLU A 419 3.64 22.39 4.62
C GLU A 419 2.72 21.20 4.29
N ILE A 420 1.97 21.26 3.19
CA ILE A 420 1.27 20.09 2.65
C ILE A 420 2.28 19.03 2.20
N LEU A 421 3.36 19.43 1.53
CA LEU A 421 4.44 18.51 1.14
C LEU A 421 5.06 17.80 2.35
N GLU A 422 5.23 18.49 3.48
CA GLU A 422 5.66 17.85 4.73
C GLU A 422 4.67 16.78 5.21
N LEU A 423 3.37 17.04 5.09
CA LEU A 423 2.31 16.12 5.53
C LEU A 423 2.21 14.86 4.66
N VAL A 424 2.37 14.99 3.33
CA VAL A 424 2.30 13.86 2.38
C VAL A 424 3.63 13.12 2.24
N ASN A 425 4.73 13.67 2.78
CA ASN A 425 6.03 13.02 2.72
C ASN A 425 5.98 11.65 3.44
N PRO A 426 6.33 10.55 2.75
CA PRO A 426 6.28 9.20 3.32
C PRO A 426 7.25 9.01 4.50
N ASP A 427 8.29 9.83 4.66
CA ASP A 427 9.19 9.76 5.83
C ASP A 427 8.56 10.35 7.09
N ASN A 428 7.60 11.27 6.94
CA ASN A 428 6.95 11.96 8.06
C ASN A 428 5.66 11.28 8.52
N CYS A 429 4.84 10.81 7.57
CA CYS A 429 3.49 10.31 7.86
C CYS A 429 3.20 8.98 7.16
N THR A 430 2.34 8.18 7.79
CA THR A 430 1.68 7.03 7.16
C THR A 430 0.22 7.40 6.89
N TRP A 431 -0.22 7.20 5.66
CA TRP A 431 -1.59 7.44 5.22
C TRP A 431 -2.30 6.11 5.00
N THR A 432 -3.40 5.87 5.72
CA THR A 432 -4.23 4.67 5.56
C THR A 432 -5.65 5.06 5.22
N TRP A 433 -6.14 4.60 4.07
CA TRP A 433 -7.54 4.78 3.70
C TRP A 433 -8.41 3.93 4.62
N ILE A 434 -9.31 4.57 5.34
CA ILE A 434 -10.22 3.90 6.26
C ILE A 434 -11.64 4.37 6.03
N LYS A 435 -12.58 3.54 6.48
CA LYS A 435 -13.95 3.94 6.75
C LYS A 435 -14.04 4.20 8.26
N ARG A 436 -14.13 5.47 8.66
CA ARG A 436 -14.21 5.88 10.06
C ARG A 436 -15.64 5.74 10.55
N ASP A 437 -15.87 4.92 11.57
CA ASP A 437 -17.17 4.84 12.22
C ASP A 437 -17.49 6.18 12.88
N ASP A 438 -18.63 6.76 12.50
CA ASP A 438 -19.17 7.94 13.13
C ASP A 438 -20.27 7.52 14.14
N VAL A 439 -20.65 8.45 15.03
CA VAL A 439 -21.60 8.19 16.13
C VAL A 439 -22.99 7.75 15.60
N ASN A 440 -23.25 7.87 14.30
CA ASN A 440 -24.54 7.58 13.66
C ASN A 440 -24.53 6.30 12.81
N GLY A 441 -23.45 5.51 12.80
CA GLY A 441 -23.38 4.22 12.11
C GLY A 441 -23.19 4.29 10.59
N TYR A 442 -22.95 5.48 10.02
CA TYR A 442 -22.60 5.65 8.60
C TYR A 442 -21.11 5.96 8.49
N GLY A 443 -20.29 4.92 8.35
CA GLY A 443 -18.85 5.13 8.29
C GLY A 443 -18.40 6.04 7.14
N VAL A 444 -17.56 7.03 7.44
CA VAL A 444 -17.07 8.05 6.51
C VAL A 444 -15.74 7.60 5.90
N ASN A 445 -15.66 7.58 4.57
CA ASN A 445 -14.40 7.28 3.87
C ASN A 445 -13.42 8.45 3.97
N GLY A 446 -12.14 8.14 4.15
CA GLY A 446 -11.08 9.14 4.16
C GLY A 446 -9.74 8.57 4.61
N TYR A 447 -8.76 9.43 4.79
CA TYR A 447 -7.45 9.04 5.27
C TYR A 447 -7.30 9.27 6.77
N LYS A 448 -6.85 8.22 7.49
CA LYS A 448 -6.17 8.39 8.77
C LYS A 448 -4.69 8.65 8.49
N VAL A 449 -4.24 9.84 8.85
CA VAL A 449 -2.85 10.28 8.68
C VAL A 449 -2.18 10.18 10.04
N VAL A 450 -1.17 9.30 10.15
CA VAL A 450 -0.46 9.03 11.41
C VAL A 450 0.98 9.51 11.29
N SER A 451 1.40 10.36 12.21
CA SER A 451 2.79 10.79 12.31
C SER A 451 3.69 9.62 12.67
N LYS A 452 4.79 9.46 11.91
CA LYS A 452 5.84 8.49 12.24
C LYS A 452 6.73 8.95 13.40
N LYS A 453 6.74 10.25 13.72
CA LYS A 453 7.59 10.83 14.77
C LYS A 453 7.00 10.64 16.17
N ASN A 454 5.70 10.89 16.34
CA ASN A 454 5.06 10.88 17.66
C ASN A 454 3.80 10.00 17.74
N GLY A 455 3.38 9.36 16.64
CA GLY A 455 2.20 8.50 16.60
C GLY A 455 0.85 9.23 16.65
N ASN A 456 0.84 10.56 16.78
CA ASN A 456 -0.39 11.34 16.73
C ASN A 456 -1.03 11.26 15.34
N SER A 457 -2.34 11.44 15.26
CA SER A 457 -3.06 11.27 14.00
C SER A 457 -4.19 12.27 13.79
N ILE A 458 -4.40 12.64 12.53
CA ILE A 458 -5.59 13.36 12.06
C ILE A 458 -6.39 12.49 11.10
N PHE A 459 -7.66 12.85 10.88
CA PHE A 459 -8.50 12.25 9.86
C PHE A 459 -8.91 13.30 8.84
N LEU A 460 -8.73 12.97 7.56
CA LEU A 460 -9.10 13.80 6.42
C LEU A 460 -10.24 13.11 5.66
N PRO A 461 -11.48 13.62 5.74
CA PRO A 461 -12.63 13.01 5.09
C PRO A 461 -12.52 13.15 3.56
N ALA A 462 -13.05 12.17 2.83
CA ALA A 462 -13.23 12.24 1.38
C ALA A 462 -14.34 13.24 1.03
N ALA A 463 -14.07 14.53 1.26
CA ALA A 463 -15.06 15.60 1.18
C ALA A 463 -15.42 16.01 -0.26
N GLY A 464 -14.72 15.50 -1.28
CA GLY A 464 -14.91 15.97 -2.66
C GLY A 464 -14.56 17.45 -2.84
N ASN A 465 -15.13 18.07 -3.86
CA ASN A 465 -15.08 19.52 -4.08
C ASN A 465 -16.40 20.04 -4.66
N ARG A 466 -16.55 21.37 -4.75
CA ARG A 466 -17.67 22.01 -5.43
C ARG A 466 -17.25 22.68 -6.74
N ASN A 467 -18.05 22.46 -7.78
CA ASN A 467 -17.94 23.10 -9.08
C ASN A 467 -19.34 23.49 -9.55
N GLY A 468 -19.59 24.78 -9.75
CA GLY A 468 -20.95 25.30 -9.84
C GLY A 468 -21.75 24.96 -8.59
N TYR A 469 -22.93 24.38 -8.77
CA TYR A 469 -23.81 23.94 -7.68
C TYR A 469 -23.50 22.51 -7.17
N ASP A 470 -22.73 21.75 -7.94
CA ASP A 470 -22.53 20.33 -7.72
C ASP A 470 -21.46 20.06 -6.66
N LEU A 471 -21.70 19.05 -5.81
CA LEU A 471 -20.71 18.45 -4.93
C LEU A 471 -20.20 17.16 -5.59
N ASP A 472 -19.00 17.21 -6.16
CA ASP A 472 -18.40 16.07 -6.86
C ASP A 472 -17.49 15.27 -5.94
N GLY A 473 -17.48 13.94 -6.12
CA GLY A 473 -16.50 13.07 -5.51
C GLY A 473 -16.63 12.78 -4.02
N ALA A 474 -17.62 13.36 -3.33
CA ALA A 474 -17.85 13.10 -1.91
C ALA A 474 -17.96 11.59 -1.61
N GLY A 475 -17.20 11.13 -0.63
CA GLY A 475 -17.04 9.72 -0.26
C GLY A 475 -16.05 8.92 -1.10
N ARG A 476 -15.53 9.46 -2.21
CA ARG A 476 -14.58 8.77 -3.12
C ARG A 476 -13.18 9.39 -3.06
N TRP A 477 -13.10 10.71 -3.03
CA TRP A 477 -11.85 11.47 -2.93
C TRP A 477 -12.08 12.75 -2.12
N GLY A 478 -11.01 13.40 -1.72
CA GLY A 478 -11.06 14.63 -0.94
C GLY A 478 -9.78 15.44 -1.06
N GLY A 479 -9.73 16.54 -0.33
CA GLY A 479 -8.59 17.44 -0.37
C GLY A 479 -8.86 18.69 0.45
N CYS A 480 -7.84 19.53 0.56
CA CYS A 480 -7.98 20.83 1.18
C CYS A 480 -7.11 21.88 0.48
N TRP A 481 -7.52 23.13 0.55
CA TRP A 481 -6.73 24.23 0.01
C TRP A 481 -5.40 24.41 0.74
N SER A 482 -4.40 24.86 -0.02
CA SER A 482 -3.27 25.59 0.53
C SER A 482 -3.46 27.09 0.33
N SER A 483 -2.76 27.91 1.10
CA SER A 483 -2.68 29.36 0.87
C SER A 483 -1.79 29.74 -0.31
N SER A 484 -1.22 28.78 -1.06
CA SER A 484 -0.23 29.04 -2.12
C SER A 484 -0.82 28.93 -3.53
N LEU A 485 -0.47 29.86 -4.41
CA LEU A 485 -0.73 29.75 -5.86
C LEU A 485 0.29 28.85 -6.56
N VAL A 486 -0.09 28.32 -7.72
CA VAL A 486 0.83 27.60 -8.61
C VAL A 486 1.94 28.53 -9.11
N GLY A 487 1.60 29.80 -9.36
CA GLY A 487 2.54 30.85 -9.74
C GLY A 487 1.83 32.22 -9.82
N PRO A 488 2.57 33.32 -10.03
CA PRO A 488 2.01 34.67 -10.12
C PRO A 488 0.91 34.78 -11.18
N GLY A 489 -0.30 35.16 -10.75
CA GLY A 489 -1.46 35.30 -11.62
C GLY A 489 -1.93 34.01 -12.29
N SER A 490 -1.66 32.86 -11.68
CA SER A 490 -2.22 31.59 -12.13
C SER A 490 -3.71 31.50 -11.78
N ASP A 491 -4.46 30.86 -12.67
CA ASP A 491 -5.86 30.46 -12.46
C ASP A 491 -6.01 29.28 -11.48
N TYR A 492 -4.88 28.66 -11.13
CA TYR A 492 -4.80 27.50 -10.26
C TYR A 492 -4.08 27.83 -8.95
N ALA A 493 -4.69 27.39 -7.85
CA ALA A 493 -4.06 27.35 -6.53
C ALA A 493 -3.60 25.93 -6.20
N ARG A 494 -2.61 25.82 -5.33
CA ARG A 494 -2.12 24.54 -4.81
C ARG A 494 -3.08 24.00 -3.75
N SER A 495 -3.27 22.69 -3.75
CA SER A 495 -4.12 21.98 -2.80
C SER A 495 -3.48 20.66 -2.38
N LEU A 496 -4.00 20.06 -1.32
CA LEU A 496 -3.86 18.63 -1.07
C LEU A 496 -4.98 17.93 -1.85
N GLY A 497 -4.66 16.84 -2.55
CA GLY A 497 -5.66 15.97 -3.20
C GLY A 497 -5.41 14.51 -2.87
N PHE A 498 -6.47 13.75 -2.60
CA PHE A 498 -6.35 12.35 -2.25
C PHE A 498 -7.57 11.51 -2.62
N GLY A 499 -7.36 10.22 -2.88
CA GLY A 499 -8.37 9.18 -3.03
C GLY A 499 -7.83 7.83 -2.55
N SER A 500 -8.64 6.77 -2.55
CA SER A 500 -8.29 5.49 -1.91
C SER A 500 -6.97 4.85 -2.36
N GLY A 501 -6.48 5.16 -3.57
CA GLY A 501 -5.21 4.65 -4.10
C GLY A 501 -4.05 5.65 -4.14
N GLN A 502 -4.27 6.93 -3.85
CA GLN A 502 -3.22 7.96 -3.98
C GLN A 502 -3.51 9.18 -3.10
N HIS A 503 -2.47 9.86 -2.63
CA HIS A 503 -2.54 11.14 -1.93
C HIS A 503 -1.30 11.94 -2.29
N ASP A 504 -1.47 13.19 -2.70
CA ASP A 504 -0.35 14.04 -3.05
C ASP A 504 -0.74 15.53 -3.01
N TRP A 505 0.26 16.41 -3.11
CA TRP A 505 -0.02 17.80 -3.47
C TRP A 505 -0.57 17.88 -4.90
N SER A 506 -1.49 18.82 -5.13
CA SER A 506 -2.23 18.98 -6.38
C SER A 506 -2.47 20.47 -6.66
N SER A 507 -3.32 20.75 -7.64
CA SER A 507 -3.79 22.09 -7.94
C SER A 507 -5.22 22.07 -8.45
N SER A 508 -5.98 23.10 -8.12
CA SER A 508 -7.36 23.25 -8.62
C SER A 508 -7.64 24.70 -8.98
N ARG A 509 -8.69 24.92 -9.79
CA ARG A 509 -9.11 26.26 -10.21
C ARG A 509 -9.53 27.06 -8.98
N ARG A 510 -9.13 28.32 -8.91
CA ARG A 510 -9.38 29.19 -7.75
C ARG A 510 -10.86 29.39 -7.45
N CYS A 511 -11.73 29.32 -8.46
CA CYS A 511 -13.17 29.45 -8.30
C CYS A 511 -13.87 28.21 -7.72
N TYR A 512 -13.21 27.05 -7.69
CA TYR A 512 -13.79 25.81 -7.15
C TYR A 512 -13.80 25.83 -5.62
N GLY A 513 -14.83 25.22 -5.04
CA GLY A 513 -14.98 25.12 -3.60
C GLY A 513 -14.23 23.91 -3.06
N TRP A 514 -13.23 24.12 -2.23
CA TRP A 514 -12.59 23.04 -1.48
C TRP A 514 -12.67 23.28 0.01
N ALA A 515 -12.58 22.19 0.77
CA ALA A 515 -12.47 22.28 2.21
C ALA A 515 -11.16 22.97 2.61
N VAL A 516 -11.15 23.55 3.80
CA VAL A 516 -9.96 24.16 4.42
C VAL A 516 -9.60 23.36 5.67
N ARG A 517 -8.34 23.00 5.82
CA ARG A 517 -7.81 22.35 7.03
C ARG A 517 -6.83 23.30 7.72
N PRO A 518 -7.29 24.08 8.74
CA PRO A 518 -6.44 25.10 9.37
C PRO A 518 -5.18 24.53 10.02
N VAL A 519 -4.13 25.34 10.07
CA VAL A 519 -2.89 25.09 10.82
C VAL A 519 -2.51 26.30 11.67
N ARG A 520 -1.70 26.07 12.69
CA ARG A 520 -1.14 27.13 13.55
C ARG A 520 0.27 26.79 14.06
N PRO A 521 1.10 27.80 14.40
CA PRO A 521 2.37 27.60 15.10
C PRO A 521 2.24 26.94 16.47
#